data_AF-A5FF55-F1
#
_entry.id   AF-A5FF55-F1
#
_cell.length_a   1.000
_cell.length_b   1.000
_cell.length_c   1.000
_cell.angle_alpha   90.00
_cell.angle_beta   90.00
_cell.angle_gamma   90.00
#
_symmetry.space_group_name_H-M   'P 1'
#
loop_
_entity.id
_entity.type
_entity.pdbx_description
1 polymer ?
#
loop_
_entity_poly.entity_id
_entity_poly.type
_entity_poly.pdbx_seq_one_letter_code
_entity_poly.pdbx_strand_id
1 'polypeptide(L)'
;MKNSEKPNNTKAADKTPKNGIVQPAADAATELKALFVDSLKDIYWAENALVGALPKMQNNATDAALASAIKEHHAVTQNQVKRLEKVFELLGEKAEGKKCEAMAGLLKEGDSILEETQPGAVRDAGIIAASQKIEHYEIATYGTLVAFAKTLGENDAAKLLTQTLAEEKEADCLLNDVALNTVNIVAAE
;
A
#
# COMPACT_ATOMS: atom_id res chain seq x y z
N MET A 1 44.67 5.01 -13.05
CA MET A 1 43.87 5.94 -12.22
C MET A 1 42.82 5.09 -11.50
N LYS A 2 42.83 5.09 -10.17
CA LYS A 2 42.07 4.16 -9.33
C LYS A 2 40.60 4.60 -9.26
N ASN A 3 39.69 3.71 -9.61
CA ASN A 3 38.26 3.81 -9.29
C ASN A 3 38.09 3.66 -7.77
N SER A 4 37.55 4.68 -7.12
CA SER A 4 37.16 4.63 -5.71
C SER A 4 35.64 4.46 -5.63
N GLU A 5 35.20 3.20 -5.55
CA GLU A 5 33.89 2.87 -5.01
C GLU A 5 33.88 3.21 -3.51
N LYS A 6 32.97 4.08 -3.08
CA LYS A 6 32.68 4.28 -1.66
C LYS A 6 31.65 3.22 -1.25
N PRO A 7 31.93 2.37 -0.25
CA PRO A 7 30.91 1.47 0.30
C PRO A 7 29.89 2.29 1.11
N ASN A 8 28.62 2.17 0.74
CA ASN A 8 27.50 2.71 1.47
C ASN A 8 27.28 1.87 2.74
N ASN A 9 27.81 2.36 3.86
CA ASN A 9 27.77 1.69 5.15
C ASN A 9 26.74 2.35 6.06
N THR A 10 25.45 2.12 5.80
CA THR A 10 24.41 2.36 6.80
C THR A 10 24.35 1.15 7.73
N LYS A 11 25.28 1.10 8.68
CA LYS A 11 25.10 0.32 9.91
C LYS A 11 23.84 0.84 10.61
N ALA A 12 22.82 0.00 10.71
CA ALA A 12 21.76 0.21 11.69
C ALA A 12 22.43 0.34 13.06
N ALA A 13 22.33 1.51 13.67
CA ALA A 13 22.82 1.71 15.02
C ALA A 13 22.01 0.79 15.95
N ASP A 14 22.69 -0.13 16.62
CA ASP A 14 22.14 -1.02 17.62
C ASP A 14 21.71 -0.18 18.84
N LYS A 15 20.50 0.38 18.77
CA LYS A 15 19.90 1.16 19.85
C LYS A 15 19.24 0.20 20.83
N THR A 16 20.02 -0.36 21.73
CA THR A 16 19.50 -1.20 22.82
C THR A 16 18.44 -0.41 23.62
N PRO A 17 17.22 -0.93 23.83
CA PRO A 17 16.18 -0.23 24.57
C PRO A 17 16.66 0.07 25.99
N LYS A 18 16.55 1.33 26.45
CA LYS A 18 16.72 1.66 27.87
C LYS A 18 15.41 1.39 28.56
N ASN A 19 15.39 0.47 29.52
CA ASN A 19 14.18 0.05 30.26
C ASN A 19 13.03 -0.41 29.35
N GLY A 20 13.33 -1.00 28.19
CA GLY A 20 12.31 -1.41 27.20
C GLY A 20 11.76 -0.28 26.33
N ILE A 21 12.21 0.97 26.53
CA ILE A 21 11.79 2.13 25.73
C ILE A 21 12.77 2.33 24.56
N VAL A 22 12.23 2.29 23.35
CA VAL A 22 12.96 2.60 22.11
C VAL A 22 13.28 4.10 22.09
N GLN A 23 14.55 4.44 21.91
CA GLN A 23 14.98 5.83 21.82
C GLN A 23 14.67 6.39 20.43
N PRO A 24 14.08 7.60 20.33
CA PRO A 24 13.67 8.16 19.05
C PRO A 24 14.85 8.36 18.09
N ALA A 25 14.55 8.38 16.79
CA ALA A 25 15.47 8.88 15.77
C ALA A 25 15.65 10.40 15.91
N ALA A 26 16.68 10.96 15.26
CA ALA A 26 16.98 12.39 15.35
C ALA A 26 15.89 13.26 14.70
N ASP A 27 15.16 12.69 13.74
CA ASP A 27 14.08 13.27 12.95
C ASP A 27 12.69 12.76 13.37
N ALA A 28 12.57 12.18 14.56
CA ALA A 28 11.31 11.63 15.04
C ALA A 28 10.22 12.72 15.16
N ALA A 29 8.99 12.37 14.75
CA ALA A 29 7.83 13.24 14.91
C ALA A 29 7.56 13.53 16.39
N THR A 30 7.42 14.81 16.74
CA THR A 30 7.07 15.27 18.09
C THR A 30 5.60 15.65 18.21
N GLU A 31 4.94 15.92 17.09
CA GLU A 31 3.54 16.37 17.01
C GLU A 31 2.72 15.45 16.11
N LEU A 32 1.42 15.32 16.39
CA LEU A 32 0.52 14.49 15.58
C LEU A 32 0.49 14.94 14.11
N LYS A 33 0.58 16.25 13.84
CA LYS A 33 0.63 16.78 12.46
C LYS A 33 1.86 16.27 11.70
N ALA A 34 3.02 16.19 12.36
CA ALA A 34 4.23 15.67 11.73
C ALA A 34 4.08 14.17 11.41
N LEU A 35 3.51 13.39 12.33
CA LEU A 35 3.25 11.96 12.10
C LEU A 35 2.20 11.74 10.99
N PHE A 36 1.15 12.57 10.95
CA PHE A 36 0.13 12.53 9.90
C PHE A 36 0.72 12.81 8.52
N VAL A 37 1.54 13.86 8.39
CA VAL A 37 2.21 14.18 7.12
C VAL A 37 3.20 13.07 6.72
N ASP A 38 4.00 12.53 7.65
CA ASP A 38 4.91 11.40 7.34
C ASP A 38 4.12 10.16 6.86
N SER A 39 2.99 9.86 7.51
CA SER A 39 2.11 8.76 7.11
C SER A 39 1.46 8.99 5.72
N LEU A 40 1.13 10.23 5.37
CA LEU A 40 0.65 10.59 4.02
C LEU A 40 1.73 10.36 2.96
N LYS A 41 3.01 10.65 3.27
CA LYS A 41 4.13 10.40 2.36
C LYS A 41 4.35 8.91 2.13
N ASP A 42 4.18 8.10 3.17
CA ASP A 42 4.30 6.64 3.08
C ASP A 42 3.19 6.05 2.20
N ILE A 43 1.92 6.39 2.44
CA ILE A 43 0.81 5.86 1.62
C ILE A 43 0.87 6.42 0.19
N TYR A 44 1.29 7.66 -0.02
CA TYR A 44 1.45 8.21 -1.37
C TYR A 44 2.52 7.48 -2.19
N TRP A 45 3.60 7.05 -1.55
CA TRP A 45 4.57 6.19 -2.22
C TRP A 45 3.97 4.80 -2.52
N ALA A 46 3.24 4.23 -1.56
CA ALA A 46 2.63 2.90 -1.69
C ALA A 46 1.68 2.84 -2.89
N GLU A 47 0.78 3.81 -3.00
CA GLU A 47 -0.18 3.97 -4.09
C GLU A 47 0.50 4.09 -5.46
N ASN A 48 1.55 4.91 -5.57
CA ASN A 48 2.33 5.03 -6.81
C ASN A 48 3.05 3.73 -7.17
N ALA A 49 3.57 3.00 -6.18
CA ALA A 49 4.19 1.70 -6.41
C ALA A 49 3.15 0.66 -6.86
N LEU A 50 1.95 0.69 -6.26
CA LEU A 50 0.85 -0.19 -6.59
C LEU A 50 0.32 0.04 -8.02
N VAL A 51 0.18 1.31 -8.45
CA VAL A 51 -0.12 1.66 -9.85
C VAL A 51 0.84 0.98 -10.83
N GLY A 52 2.13 0.89 -10.50
CA GLY A 52 3.11 0.19 -11.34
C GLY A 52 2.99 -1.33 -11.32
N ALA A 53 2.51 -1.91 -10.21
CA ALA A 53 2.45 -3.36 -9.99
C ALA A 53 1.16 -4.01 -10.52
N LEU A 54 0.02 -3.33 -10.42
CA LEU A 54 -1.29 -3.88 -10.80
C LEU A 54 -1.35 -4.41 -12.24
N PRO A 55 -0.78 -3.76 -13.27
CA PRO A 55 -0.76 -4.31 -14.63
C PRO A 55 -0.07 -5.68 -14.73
N LYS A 56 0.97 -5.93 -13.92
CA LYS A 56 1.66 -7.23 -13.88
C LYS A 56 0.73 -8.31 -13.31
N MET A 57 0.03 -8.01 -12.22
CA MET A 57 -0.93 -8.94 -11.60
C MET A 57 -2.08 -9.24 -12.56
N GLN A 58 -2.66 -8.21 -13.18
CA GLN A 58 -3.72 -8.35 -14.17
C GLN A 58 -3.30 -9.29 -15.32
N ASN A 59 -2.10 -9.11 -15.87
CA ASN A 59 -1.61 -9.91 -17.00
C ASN A 59 -1.32 -11.38 -16.63
N ASN A 60 -1.18 -11.69 -15.34
CA ASN A 60 -0.91 -13.05 -14.87
C ASN A 60 -2.13 -13.73 -14.26
N ALA A 61 -3.26 -13.02 -14.16
CA ALA A 61 -4.54 -13.61 -13.80
C ALA A 61 -5.13 -14.38 -15.00
N THR A 62 -5.54 -15.63 -14.79
CA THR A 62 -6.17 -16.46 -15.81
C THR A 62 -7.69 -16.40 -15.77
N ASP A 63 -8.25 -16.16 -14.58
CA ASP A 63 -9.67 -15.89 -14.39
C ASP A 63 -10.05 -14.48 -14.89
N ALA A 64 -11.10 -14.41 -15.71
CA ALA A 64 -11.53 -13.17 -16.34
C ALA A 64 -12.15 -12.17 -15.35
N ALA A 65 -12.82 -12.65 -14.30
CA ALA A 65 -13.39 -11.79 -13.27
C ALA A 65 -12.28 -11.18 -12.41
N LEU A 66 -11.27 -11.97 -12.03
CA LEU A 66 -10.08 -11.48 -11.34
C LEU A 66 -9.33 -10.43 -12.16
N ALA A 67 -9.04 -10.72 -13.42
CA ALA A 67 -8.36 -9.77 -14.31
C ALA A 67 -9.16 -8.46 -14.46
N SER A 68 -10.49 -8.55 -14.51
CA SER A 68 -11.36 -7.37 -14.56
C SER A 68 -11.32 -6.56 -13.26
N ALA A 69 -11.40 -7.22 -12.11
CA ALA A 69 -11.34 -6.57 -10.79
C ALA A 69 -10.01 -5.81 -10.59
N ILE A 70 -8.88 -6.44 -10.94
CA ILE A 70 -7.55 -5.79 -10.84
C ILE A 70 -7.46 -4.58 -11.80
N LYS A 71 -8.02 -4.70 -13.01
CA LYS A 71 -8.03 -3.61 -13.99
C LYS A 71 -8.84 -2.41 -13.50
N GLU A 72 -10.01 -2.68 -12.91
CA GLU A 72 -10.86 -1.66 -12.32
C GLU A 72 -10.16 -0.97 -11.14
N HIS A 73 -9.61 -1.77 -10.22
CA HIS A 73 -8.87 -1.24 -9.08
C HIS A 73 -7.67 -0.40 -9.52
N HIS A 74 -6.93 -0.79 -10.56
CA HIS A 74 -5.85 0.05 -11.11
C HIS A 74 -6.31 1.46 -11.55
N ALA A 75 -7.50 1.60 -12.11
CA ALA A 75 -8.05 2.92 -12.44
C ALA A 75 -8.46 3.69 -11.18
N VAL A 76 -8.95 3.00 -10.14
CA VAL A 76 -9.27 3.56 -8.84
C VAL A 76 -8.00 4.06 -8.14
N THR A 77 -6.94 3.26 -8.06
CA THR A 77 -5.61 3.61 -7.50
C THR A 77 -5.02 4.86 -8.16
N GLN A 78 -5.11 4.98 -9.49
CA GLN A 78 -4.68 6.19 -10.20
C GLN A 78 -5.44 7.46 -9.77
N ASN A 79 -6.70 7.33 -9.37
CA ASN A 79 -7.49 8.45 -8.86
C ASN A 79 -7.20 8.72 -7.38
N GLN A 80 -6.90 7.68 -6.59
CA GLN A 80 -6.47 7.80 -5.20
C GLN A 80 -5.15 8.57 -5.09
N VAL A 81 -4.18 8.33 -5.98
CA VAL A 81 -2.95 9.13 -6.10
C VAL A 81 -3.27 10.62 -6.27
N LYS A 82 -4.14 10.98 -7.22
CA LYS A 82 -4.56 12.38 -7.43
C LYS A 82 -5.30 12.96 -6.22
N ARG A 83 -6.05 12.12 -5.52
CA ARG A 83 -6.76 12.51 -4.29
C ARG A 83 -5.77 12.84 -3.18
N LEU A 84 -4.71 12.05 -3.03
CA LEU A 84 -3.62 12.34 -2.09
C LEU A 84 -2.88 13.62 -2.45
N GLU A 85 -2.61 13.89 -3.73
CA GLU A 85 -2.04 15.17 -4.17
C GLU A 85 -2.91 16.36 -3.72
N LYS A 86 -4.24 16.21 -3.81
CA LYS A 86 -5.17 17.23 -3.31
C LYS A 86 -5.13 17.36 -1.79
N VAL A 87 -4.97 16.26 -1.06
CA VAL A 87 -4.78 16.28 0.41
C VAL A 87 -3.49 17.03 0.78
N PHE A 88 -2.38 16.77 0.09
CA PHE A 88 -1.13 17.53 0.31
C PHE A 88 -1.32 19.03 0.06
N GLU A 89 -2.00 19.41 -1.03
CA GLU A 89 -2.30 20.80 -1.35
C GLU A 89 -3.11 21.49 -0.23
N LEU A 90 -4.14 20.82 0.30
CA LEU A 90 -4.97 21.34 1.41
C LEU A 90 -4.15 21.59 2.68
N LEU A 91 -3.12 20.77 2.92
CA LEU A 91 -2.24 20.89 4.09
C LEU A 91 -1.12 21.91 3.89
N GLY A 92 -0.96 22.47 2.68
CA GLY A 92 0.16 23.33 2.32
C GLY A 92 1.49 22.57 2.22
N GLU A 93 1.43 21.26 2.00
CA GLU A 93 2.59 20.37 1.93
C GLU A 93 2.87 19.98 0.47
N LYS A 94 4.13 19.71 0.15
CA LYS A 94 4.49 19.16 -1.16
C LYS A 94 4.17 17.67 -1.19
N ALA A 95 3.46 17.23 -2.23
CA ALA A 95 3.27 15.80 -2.49
C ALA A 95 4.62 15.15 -2.81
N GLU A 96 5.12 14.34 -1.88
CA GLU A 96 6.39 13.66 -1.99
C GLU A 96 6.31 12.30 -1.30
N GLY A 97 6.58 11.24 -2.05
CA GLY A 97 6.52 9.87 -1.53
C GLY A 97 7.77 9.54 -0.72
N LYS A 98 7.58 8.89 0.43
CA LYS A 98 8.64 8.25 1.19
C LYS A 98 8.46 6.75 1.07
N LYS A 99 9.55 6.03 0.80
CA LYS A 99 9.47 4.58 0.56
C LYS A 99 8.79 3.87 1.74
N CYS A 100 7.65 3.26 1.47
CA CYS A 100 6.93 2.45 2.43
C CYS A 100 7.48 1.01 2.40
N GLU A 101 8.25 0.64 3.43
CA GLU A 101 8.82 -0.70 3.52
C GLU A 101 7.75 -1.80 3.68
N ALA A 102 6.60 -1.49 4.29
CA ALA A 102 5.49 -2.43 4.42
C ALA A 102 4.90 -2.77 3.05
N MET A 103 4.51 -1.76 2.26
CA MET A 103 4.00 -1.98 0.91
C MET A 103 5.04 -2.63 0.00
N ALA A 104 6.31 -2.21 0.09
CA ALA A 104 7.39 -2.86 -0.68
C ALA A 104 7.50 -4.37 -0.38
N GLY A 105 7.31 -4.76 0.89
CA GLY A 105 7.26 -6.17 1.30
C GLY A 105 6.07 -6.91 0.70
N LEU A 106 4.87 -6.32 0.73
CA LEU A 106 3.64 -6.90 0.18
C LEU A 106 3.71 -7.06 -1.34
N LEU A 107 4.23 -6.06 -2.05
CA LEU A 107 4.45 -6.15 -3.51
C LEU A 107 5.43 -7.27 -3.86
N LYS A 108 6.50 -7.42 -3.06
CA LYS A 108 7.45 -8.52 -3.23
C LYS A 108 6.79 -9.88 -2.99
N GLU A 109 5.91 -9.99 -2.00
CA GLU A 109 5.15 -11.21 -1.74
C GLU A 109 4.26 -11.56 -2.94
N GLY A 110 3.57 -10.59 -3.53
CA GLY A 110 2.81 -10.77 -4.76
C GLY A 110 3.69 -11.26 -5.93
N ASP A 111 4.88 -10.69 -6.08
CA ASP A 111 5.84 -11.14 -7.10
C ASP A 111 6.29 -12.60 -6.87
N SER A 112 6.59 -12.97 -5.63
CA SER A 112 6.98 -14.34 -5.26
C SER A 112 5.87 -15.34 -5.56
N ILE A 113 4.60 -14.99 -5.32
CA ILE A 113 3.46 -15.85 -5.65
C ILE A 113 3.40 -16.20 -7.14
N LEU A 114 3.71 -15.25 -8.03
CA LEU A 114 3.74 -15.50 -9.47
C LEU A 114 4.87 -16.47 -9.87
N GLU A 115 5.98 -16.47 -9.13
CA GLU A 115 7.13 -17.37 -9.35
C GLU A 115 6.89 -18.77 -8.75
N GLU A 116 6.18 -18.84 -7.62
CA GLU A 116 5.93 -20.07 -6.85
C GLU A 116 4.75 -20.89 -7.39
N THR A 117 3.89 -20.30 -8.23
CA THR A 117 2.68 -20.94 -8.77
C THR A 117 2.72 -21.02 -10.30
N GLN A 118 2.08 -22.02 -10.89
CA GLN A 118 1.88 -22.11 -12.35
C GLN A 118 0.65 -21.29 -12.78
N PRO A 119 0.61 -20.75 -14.01
CA PRO A 119 -0.60 -20.08 -14.51
C PRO A 119 -1.83 -20.99 -14.41
N GLY A 120 -2.92 -20.48 -13.84
CA GLY A 120 -4.15 -21.24 -13.56
C GLY A 120 -4.77 -20.86 -12.22
N ALA A 121 -5.81 -21.59 -11.81
CA ALA A 121 -6.62 -21.25 -10.64
C ALA A 121 -5.83 -21.14 -9.33
N VAL A 122 -4.80 -21.97 -9.11
CA VAL A 122 -3.94 -21.87 -7.92
C VAL A 122 -3.16 -20.55 -7.89
N ARG A 123 -2.67 -20.08 -9.05
CA ARG A 123 -2.03 -18.76 -9.14
C ARG A 123 -3.04 -17.64 -8.91
N ASP A 124 -4.23 -17.76 -9.50
CA ASP A 124 -5.29 -16.76 -9.31
C ASP A 124 -5.68 -16.64 -7.82
N ALA A 125 -5.77 -17.76 -7.10
CA ALA A 125 -6.00 -17.76 -5.66
C ALA A 125 -4.85 -17.06 -4.90
N GLY A 126 -3.61 -17.29 -5.33
CA GLY A 126 -2.44 -16.57 -4.81
C GLY A 126 -2.49 -15.08 -5.09
N ILE A 127 -2.83 -14.65 -6.30
CA ILE A 127 -2.96 -13.24 -6.69
C ILE A 127 -4.01 -12.56 -5.82
N ILE A 128 -5.16 -13.20 -5.62
CA ILE A 128 -6.21 -12.70 -4.71
C ILE A 128 -5.66 -12.55 -3.30
N ALA A 129 -5.03 -13.60 -2.76
CA ALA A 129 -4.50 -13.57 -1.39
C ALA A 129 -3.45 -12.47 -1.18
N ALA A 130 -2.59 -12.21 -2.17
CA ALA A 130 -1.64 -11.10 -2.14
C ALA A 130 -2.34 -9.74 -2.19
N SER A 131 -3.31 -9.60 -3.10
CA SER A 131 -4.06 -8.36 -3.30
C SER A 131 -4.85 -7.99 -2.04
N GLN A 132 -5.53 -8.95 -1.40
CA GLN A 132 -6.25 -8.68 -0.15
C GLN A 132 -5.33 -8.23 0.99
N LYS A 133 -4.09 -8.76 1.08
CA LYS A 133 -3.13 -8.26 2.09
C LYS A 133 -2.75 -6.80 1.84
N ILE A 134 -2.66 -6.39 0.58
CA ILE A 134 -2.45 -4.99 0.17
C ILE A 134 -3.67 -4.16 0.59
N GLU A 135 -4.88 -4.56 0.20
CA GLU A 135 -6.12 -3.85 0.58
C GLU A 135 -6.24 -3.68 2.09
N HIS A 136 -5.97 -4.72 2.87
CA HIS A 136 -6.04 -4.67 4.33
C HIS A 136 -5.01 -3.70 4.94
N TYR A 137 -3.81 -3.61 4.36
CA TYR A 137 -2.83 -2.61 4.76
C TYR A 137 -3.33 -1.19 4.47
N GLU A 138 -3.94 -0.97 3.30
CA GLU A 138 -4.47 0.34 2.90
C GLU A 138 -5.69 0.74 3.72
N ILE A 139 -6.62 -0.19 3.98
CA ILE A 139 -7.78 0.02 4.87
C ILE A 139 -7.33 0.45 6.27
N ALA A 140 -6.32 -0.22 6.83
CA ALA A 140 -5.78 0.14 8.14
C ALA A 140 -5.10 1.53 8.12
N THR A 141 -4.35 1.82 7.07
CA THR A 141 -3.63 3.08 6.89
C THR A 141 -4.59 4.25 6.71
N TYR A 142 -5.54 4.16 5.77
CA TYR A 142 -6.54 5.20 5.54
C TYR A 142 -7.48 5.38 6.74
N GLY A 143 -7.85 4.31 7.45
CA GLY A 143 -8.59 4.42 8.71
C GLY A 143 -7.87 5.29 9.74
N THR A 144 -6.55 5.10 9.87
CA THR A 144 -5.69 5.89 10.74
C THR A 144 -5.57 7.34 10.28
N LEU A 145 -5.33 7.57 8.98
CA LEU A 145 -5.21 8.91 8.39
C LEU A 145 -6.50 9.73 8.54
N VAL A 146 -7.67 9.11 8.37
CA VAL A 146 -8.97 9.76 8.61
C VAL A 146 -9.10 10.18 10.07
N ALA A 147 -8.70 9.33 11.02
CA ALA A 147 -8.75 9.65 12.44
C ALA A 147 -7.81 10.82 12.79
N PHE A 148 -6.59 10.84 12.25
CA PHE A 148 -5.64 11.94 12.43
C PHE A 148 -6.16 13.24 11.84
N ALA A 149 -6.64 13.23 10.58
CA ALA A 149 -7.17 14.41 9.92
C ALA A 149 -8.34 15.02 10.72
N LYS A 150 -9.28 14.20 11.21
CA LYS A 150 -10.38 14.67 12.07
C LYS A 150 -9.89 15.27 13.38
N THR A 151 -8.88 14.66 14.00
CA THR A 151 -8.31 15.13 15.28
C THR A 151 -7.61 16.49 15.12
N LEU A 152 -6.97 16.70 13.97
CA LEU A 152 -6.26 17.94 13.63
C LEU A 152 -7.20 19.04 13.09
N GLY A 153 -8.49 18.74 12.88
CA GLY A 153 -9.46 19.68 12.30
C GLY A 153 -9.38 19.80 10.77
N GLU A 154 -8.60 18.95 10.10
CA GLU A 154 -8.38 18.93 8.66
C GLU A 154 -9.57 18.22 7.95
N ASN A 155 -10.77 18.78 8.09
CA ASN A 155 -12.03 18.11 7.71
C ASN A 155 -12.15 17.80 6.21
N ASP A 156 -11.63 18.68 5.35
CA ASP A 156 -11.66 18.46 3.90
C ASP A 156 -10.72 17.30 3.50
N ALA A 157 -9.54 17.23 4.11
CA ALA A 157 -8.64 16.09 3.94
C ALA A 157 -9.29 14.80 4.47
N ALA A 158 -9.92 14.85 5.65
CA ALA A 158 -10.62 13.69 6.22
C ALA A 158 -11.73 13.16 5.30
N LYS A 159 -12.47 14.04 4.62
CA LYS A 159 -13.50 13.65 3.66
C LYS A 159 -12.90 12.92 2.46
N LEU A 160 -11.81 13.44 1.89
CA LEU A 160 -11.12 12.81 0.77
C LEU A 160 -10.55 11.44 1.17
N LEU A 161 -9.87 11.35 2.31
CA LEU A 161 -9.31 10.10 2.82
C LEU A 161 -10.39 9.06 3.14
N THR A 162 -11.58 9.50 3.60
CA THR A 162 -12.73 8.60 3.82
C THR A 162 -13.27 8.04 2.51
N GLN A 163 -13.22 8.80 1.41
CA GLN A 163 -13.58 8.30 0.10
C GLN A 163 -12.63 7.19 -0.35
N THR A 164 -11.31 7.41 -0.23
CA THR A 164 -10.34 6.35 -0.54
C THR A 164 -10.58 5.10 0.30
N LEU A 165 -10.75 5.25 1.62
CA LEU A 165 -11.04 4.13 2.52
C LEU A 165 -12.27 3.31 2.10
N ALA A 166 -13.29 3.95 1.53
CA ALA A 166 -14.47 3.24 1.06
C ALA A 166 -14.18 2.43 -0.22
N GLU A 167 -13.39 3.00 -1.13
CA GLU A 167 -12.95 2.36 -2.37
C GLU A 167 -12.11 1.09 -2.07
N GLU A 168 -11.17 1.13 -1.11
CA GLU A 168 -10.36 -0.07 -0.76
C GLU A 168 -11.21 -1.18 -0.15
N LYS A 169 -12.20 -0.81 0.65
CA LYS A 169 -13.13 -1.81 1.23
C LYS A 169 -13.98 -2.47 0.16
N GLU A 170 -14.38 -1.71 -0.86
CA GLU A 170 -15.13 -2.24 -1.99
C GLU A 170 -14.23 -3.17 -2.83
N ALA A 171 -12.97 -2.79 -3.08
CA ALA A 171 -12.00 -3.63 -3.76
C ALA A 171 -11.76 -4.98 -3.03
N ASP A 172 -11.56 -4.97 -1.71
CA ASP A 172 -11.43 -6.22 -0.93
C ASP A 172 -12.71 -7.08 -0.97
N CYS A 173 -13.90 -6.45 -0.96
CA CYS A 173 -15.16 -7.18 -1.12
C CYS A 173 -15.26 -7.85 -2.49
N LEU A 174 -14.89 -7.15 -3.57
CA LEU A 174 -14.87 -7.73 -4.92
C LEU A 174 -13.87 -8.90 -5.03
N LEU A 175 -12.69 -8.78 -4.41
CA LEU A 175 -11.70 -9.87 -4.36
C LEU A 175 -12.26 -11.09 -3.62
N ASN A 176 -12.93 -10.89 -2.48
CA ASN A 176 -13.60 -11.96 -1.74
C ASN A 176 -14.66 -12.67 -2.59
N ASP A 177 -15.47 -11.92 -3.33
CA ASP A 177 -16.51 -12.47 -4.20
C ASP A 177 -15.91 -13.33 -5.32
N VAL A 178 -14.83 -12.87 -5.96
CA VAL A 178 -14.11 -13.65 -6.99
C VAL A 178 -13.50 -14.92 -6.38
N ALA A 179 -12.91 -14.81 -5.18
CA ALA A 179 -12.30 -15.92 -4.48
C ALA A 179 -13.31 -17.04 -4.19
N LEU A 180 -14.44 -16.70 -3.57
CA LEU A 180 -15.41 -17.66 -3.06
C LEU A 180 -16.29 -18.27 -4.16
N ASN A 181 -16.62 -17.50 -5.20
CA ASN A 181 -17.58 -17.94 -6.20
C ASN A 181 -16.94 -18.63 -7.41
N THR A 182 -15.63 -18.43 -7.63
CA THR A 182 -14.95 -18.96 -8.83
C THR A 182 -13.60 -19.56 -8.47
N VAL A 183 -12.65 -18.74 -8.03
CA VAL A 183 -11.22 -19.12 -8.06
C VAL A 183 -10.89 -20.23 -7.06
N ASN A 184 -11.35 -20.15 -5.81
CA ASN A 184 -11.04 -21.17 -4.81
C ASN A 184 -11.69 -22.52 -5.10
N ILE A 185 -12.86 -22.51 -5.76
CA ILE A 185 -13.56 -23.73 -6.15
C ILE A 185 -12.73 -24.48 -7.20
N VAL A 186 -12.29 -23.77 -8.26
CA VAL A 186 -11.47 -24.37 -9.32
C VAL A 186 -10.08 -24.74 -8.82
N ALA A 187 -9.49 -23.99 -7.90
CA ALA A 187 -8.18 -24.27 -7.34
C ALA A 187 -8.15 -25.52 -6.42
N ALA A 188 -9.30 -25.95 -5.92
CA ALA A 188 -9.41 -27.10 -5.01
C ALA A 188 -9.57 -28.45 -5.73
N GLU A 189 -9.78 -28.44 -7.05
CA GLU A 189 -9.92 -29.64 -7.91
C GLU A 189 -8.56 -30.11 -8.46
#